data_AF-A0AAV5EDI5-F1
#
_entry.id   AF-A0AAV5EDI5-F1
#
_cell.length_a   1.000
_cell.length_b   1.000
_cell.length_c   1.000
_cell.angle_alpha   90.00
_cell.angle_beta   90.00
_cell.angle_gamma   90.00
#
_symmetry.space_group_name_H-M   'P 1'
#
loop_
_entity.id
_entity.type
_entity.pdbx_description
1 polymer ?
#
loop_
_entity_poly.entity_id
_entity_poly.type
_entity_poly.pdbx_seq_one_letter_code
_entity_poly.pdbx_strand_id
1 'polypeptide(L)'
;MHQGHLRRHSNSIRPYLTEVNMQSRLQWCLDLLDEDSLPNDPLFKGLFDHVYIDEKWFFLTQKSARYYLLPNKDDPHRTSKSKNYIPRLMFLYVTARPRFVNGVCVFDGKIGQPTLWKLNQFNISPEKSFESS
;
A
#
# COMPACT_ATOMS: atom_id res chain seq x y z
N MET A 1 30.51 -0.05 32.00
CA MET A 1 30.32 -0.29 30.56
C MET A 1 28.83 -0.18 30.27
N HIS A 2 28.36 0.91 29.65
CA HIS A 2 26.95 1.03 29.29
C HIS A 2 26.70 0.26 28.00
N GLN A 3 25.91 -0.81 28.09
CA GLN A 3 25.41 -1.55 26.94
C GLN A 3 24.59 -0.60 26.07
N GLY A 4 25.18 -0.19 24.94
CA GLY A 4 24.54 0.70 23.98
C GLY A 4 23.41 -0.04 23.25
N HIS A 5 22.19 0.04 23.77
CA HIS A 5 21.01 -0.42 23.04
C HIS A 5 20.73 0.56 21.89
N LEU A 6 21.25 0.24 20.70
CA LEU A 6 20.94 0.97 19.48
C LEU A 6 19.45 0.78 19.13
N ARG A 7 18.64 1.81 19.38
CA ARG A 7 17.22 1.84 18.97
C ARG A 7 17.11 2.29 17.53
N ARG A 8 16.53 1.44 16.67
CA ARG A 8 16.12 1.87 15.32
C ARG A 8 14.98 2.89 15.45
N HIS A 9 15.23 4.13 15.04
CA HIS A 9 14.22 5.18 14.93
C HIS A 9 14.05 5.57 13.46
N SER A 10 12.81 5.52 12.96
CA SER A 10 12.47 5.98 11.61
C SER A 10 11.53 7.18 11.74
N ASN A 11 12.00 8.36 11.36
CA ASN A 11 11.19 9.57 11.32
C ASN A 11 10.71 9.80 9.88
N SER A 12 9.44 9.49 9.62
CA SER A 12 8.82 9.76 8.32
C SER A 12 8.22 11.16 8.33
N ILE A 13 8.51 11.96 7.31
CA ILE A 13 7.88 13.26 7.13
C ILE A 13 6.38 13.03 6.94
N ARG A 14 5.59 13.60 7.85
CA ARG A 14 4.13 13.66 7.73
C ARG A 14 3.75 15.01 7.11
N PRO A 15 2.70 15.07 6.29
CA PRO A 15 2.21 16.34 5.78
C PRO A 15 1.81 17.24 6.95
N TYR A 16 2.18 18.52 6.88
CA TYR A 16 1.76 19.51 7.86
C TYR A 16 0.26 19.77 7.71
N LEU A 17 -0.52 19.46 8.74
CA LEU A 17 -1.95 19.72 8.77
C LEU A 17 -2.20 21.07 9.43
N THR A 18 -2.78 22.00 8.69
CA THR A 18 -3.31 23.24 9.25
C THR A 18 -4.58 22.95 10.06
N GLU A 19 -4.96 23.86 10.95
CA GLU A 19 -6.21 23.74 11.72
C GLU A 19 -7.44 23.57 10.82
N VAL A 20 -7.49 24.33 9.72
CA VAL A 20 -8.53 24.23 8.71
C VAL A 20 -8.58 22.84 8.06
N ASN A 21 -7.42 22.26 7.74
CA ASN A 21 -7.36 20.90 7.18
C ASN A 21 -7.82 19.86 8.21
N MET A 22 -7.49 20.05 9.49
CA MET A 22 -7.95 19.15 10.56
C MET A 22 -9.46 19.19 10.72
N GLN A 23 -10.05 20.39 10.76
CA GLN A 23 -11.51 20.58 10.86
C GLN A 23 -12.23 19.99 9.63
N SER A 24 -11.71 20.22 8.43
CA SER A 24 -12.30 19.67 7.19
C SER A 24 -12.29 18.14 7.19
N ARG A 25 -11.21 17.51 7.66
CA ARG A 25 -11.12 16.05 7.78
C ARG A 25 -12.05 15.51 8.85
N LEU A 26 -12.21 16.22 9.96
CA LEU A 26 -13.15 15.84 11.01
C LEU A 26 -14.59 15.90 10.50
N GLN A 27 -14.97 17.00 9.84
CA GLN A 27 -16.30 17.15 9.27
C GLN A 27 -16.61 16.03 8.29
N TRP A 28 -15.67 15.71 7.39
CA TRP A 28 -15.82 14.58 6.47
C TRP A 28 -16.04 13.24 7.18
N CYS A 29 -15.34 12.99 8.30
CA CYS A 29 -15.59 11.78 9.10
C CYS A 29 -16.97 11.78 9.76
N LEU A 30 -17.47 12.93 10.21
CA LEU A 30 -18.80 13.05 10.81
C LEU A 30 -19.91 12.84 9.77
N ASP A 31 -19.73 13.35 8.55
CA ASP A 31 -20.71 13.20 7.45
C ASP A 31 -20.89 11.73 7.01
N LEU A 32 -19.92 10.87 7.32
CA LEU A 32 -19.96 9.42 7.05
C LEU A 32 -20.74 8.63 8.11
N LEU A 33 -21.11 9.26 9.23
CA LEU A 33 -21.92 8.62 10.25
C LEU A 33 -23.38 8.54 9.80
N ASP A 34 -24.05 7.48 10.23
CA ASP A 34 -25.47 7.27 10.03
C ASP A 34 -26.26 8.09 11.06
N GLU A 35 -27.08 9.02 10.59
CA GLU A 35 -27.82 9.94 11.45
C GLU A 35 -28.80 9.20 12.36
N ASP A 36 -29.35 8.08 11.90
CA ASP A 36 -30.31 7.26 12.64
C ASP A 36 -29.68 6.51 13.83
N SER A 37 -28.35 6.40 13.84
CA SER A 37 -27.59 5.69 14.87
C SER A 37 -27.10 6.59 16.02
N LEU A 38 -27.25 7.91 15.86
CA LEU A 38 -26.79 8.90 16.84
C LEU A 38 -27.85 9.15 17.94
N PRO A 39 -27.43 9.44 19.20
CA PRO A 39 -26.06 9.55 19.70
C PRO A 39 -25.55 8.28 20.39
N ASN A 40 -26.41 7.27 20.59
CA ASN A 40 -26.18 6.20 21.54
C ASN A 40 -25.19 5.14 21.03
N ASP A 41 -25.27 4.76 19.75
CA ASP A 41 -24.38 3.77 19.13
C ASP A 41 -24.08 4.15 17.67
N PRO A 42 -23.16 5.12 17.45
CA PRO A 42 -22.89 5.65 16.12
C PRO A 42 -22.32 4.58 15.18
N LEU A 43 -23.02 4.37 14.07
CA LEU A 43 -22.62 3.51 12.97
C LEU A 43 -22.18 4.37 11.78
N PHE A 44 -21.31 3.81 10.94
CA PHE A 44 -21.01 4.40 9.64
C PHE A 44 -22.10 4.03 8.63
N LYS A 45 -22.39 4.95 7.71
CA LYS A 45 -23.24 4.68 6.54
C LYS A 45 -22.77 3.43 5.80
N GLY A 46 -23.71 2.78 5.11
CA GLY A 46 -23.41 1.57 4.33
C GLY A 46 -22.36 1.78 3.22
N LEU A 47 -22.24 2.99 2.66
CA LEU A 47 -21.29 3.37 1.60
C LEU A 47 -21.34 2.43 0.37
N PHE A 48 -22.50 1.81 0.12
CA PHE A 48 -22.68 0.88 -1.00
C PHE A 48 -22.77 1.59 -2.35
N ASP A 49 -23.08 2.89 -2.33
CA ASP A 49 -23.13 3.84 -3.44
C ASP A 49 -21.79 4.58 -3.66
N HIS A 50 -20.78 4.32 -2.83
CA HIS A 50 -19.48 4.96 -2.93
C HIS A 50 -18.48 4.07 -3.68
N VAL A 51 -17.74 4.71 -4.59
CA VAL A 51 -16.62 4.11 -5.31
C VAL A 51 -15.35 4.91 -5.02
N TYR A 52 -14.33 4.23 -4.54
CA TYR A 52 -13.02 4.78 -4.26
C TYR A 52 -12.11 4.61 -5.47
N ILE A 53 -11.50 5.71 -5.89
CA ILE A 53 -10.55 5.77 -7.00
C ILE A 53 -9.21 6.25 -6.43
N ASP A 54 -8.13 5.54 -6.72
CA ASP A 54 -6.78 5.90 -6.29
C ASP A 54 -5.76 5.71 -7.42
N GLU A 55 -4.82 6.64 -7.52
CA GLU A 55 -3.68 6.56 -8.42
C GLU A 55 -2.41 6.25 -7.62
N LYS A 56 -1.75 5.14 -7.95
CA LYS A 56 -0.53 4.74 -7.28
C LYS A 56 0.63 4.56 -8.24
N TRP A 57 1.72 5.27 -7.94
CA TRP A 57 2.98 5.18 -8.67
C TRP A 57 3.89 4.10 -8.08
N PHE A 58 4.39 3.22 -8.93
CA PHE A 58 5.38 2.19 -8.58
C PHE A 58 6.66 2.43 -9.37
N PHE A 59 7.79 2.26 -8.70
CA PHE A 59 9.09 2.26 -9.37
C PHE A 59 9.35 0.86 -9.91
N LEU A 60 9.72 0.76 -11.19
CA LEU A 60 10.05 -0.54 -11.81
C LEU A 60 11.25 -1.21 -11.14
N THR A 61 12.16 -0.40 -10.59
CA THR A 61 13.33 -0.89 -9.86
C THR A 61 13.47 -0.16 -8.53
N GLN A 62 13.84 -0.90 -7.47
CA GLN A 62 14.12 -0.27 -6.17
C GLN A 62 15.34 0.64 -6.27
N LYS A 63 15.33 1.77 -5.57
CA LYS A 63 16.44 2.73 -5.55
C LYS A 63 17.69 2.18 -4.85
N SER A 64 17.49 1.38 -3.83
CA SER A 64 18.53 0.55 -3.21
C SER A 64 17.98 -0.87 -3.09
N ALA A 65 18.79 -1.86 -3.47
CA ALA A 65 18.52 -3.25 -3.22
C ALA A 65 19.54 -3.75 -2.20
N ARG A 66 19.10 -4.57 -1.25
CA ARG A 66 19.99 -5.25 -0.30
C ARG A 66 20.32 -6.61 -0.86
N TYR A 67 21.61 -6.88 -1.09
CA TYR A 67 22.11 -8.18 -1.51
C TYR A 67 22.86 -8.82 -0.35
N TYR A 68 22.65 -10.11 -0.16
CA TYR A 68 23.49 -10.94 0.72
C TYR A 68 24.46 -11.70 -0.20
N LEU A 69 25.75 -11.39 -0.10
CA LEU A 69 26.79 -11.96 -0.95
C LEU A 69 27.67 -12.91 -0.14
N LEU A 70 28.15 -13.97 -0.80
CA LEU A 70 29.20 -14.82 -0.25
C LEU A 70 30.56 -14.08 -0.33
N PRO A 71 31.53 -14.37 0.56
CA PRO A 71 32.78 -13.61 0.68
C PRO A 71 33.61 -13.48 -0.59
N ASN A 72 33.47 -14.42 -1.54
CA ASN A 72 34.26 -14.50 -2.76
C ASN A 72 33.48 -14.08 -4.03
N LYS A 73 32.33 -13.43 -3.89
CA LYS A 73 31.51 -12.99 -5.02
C LYS A 73 31.65 -11.47 -5.18
N ASP A 74 31.88 -11.04 -6.42
CA ASP A 74 31.92 -9.63 -6.77
C ASP A 74 30.59 -8.94 -6.48
N ASP A 75 30.68 -7.65 -6.10
CA ASP A 75 29.51 -6.83 -5.84
C ASP A 75 28.64 -6.69 -7.10
N PRO A 76 27.31 -6.83 -6.98
CA PRO A 76 26.41 -6.68 -8.11
C PRO A 76 26.43 -5.23 -8.61
N HIS A 77 26.97 -5.03 -9.81
CA HIS A 77 27.04 -3.72 -10.43
C HIS A 77 25.69 -3.32 -11.03
N ARG A 78 25.03 -2.31 -10.47
CA ARG A 78 23.79 -1.74 -11.02
C ARG A 78 23.96 -0.26 -11.33
N THR A 79 24.15 0.07 -12.61
CA THR A 79 24.26 1.45 -13.07
C THR A 79 22.92 2.02 -13.53
N SER A 80 22.68 3.27 -13.18
CA SER A 80 21.60 4.08 -13.75
C SER A 80 22.10 5.50 -13.90
N LYS A 81 21.71 6.19 -14.98
CA LYS A 81 22.15 7.56 -15.27
C LYS A 81 21.71 8.56 -14.18
N SER A 82 20.57 8.33 -13.52
CA SER A 82 20.16 9.10 -12.34
C SER A 82 19.03 8.41 -11.58
N LYS A 83 18.85 8.76 -10.29
CA LYS A 83 17.75 8.29 -9.45
C LYS A 83 16.36 8.74 -9.95
N ASN A 84 16.30 9.79 -10.75
CA ASN A 84 15.07 10.34 -11.33
C ASN A 84 14.69 9.67 -12.66
N TYR A 85 15.64 8.98 -13.31
CA TYR A 85 15.40 8.25 -14.56
C TYR A 85 14.91 6.82 -14.33
N ILE A 86 14.59 6.43 -13.09
CA ILE A 86 13.98 5.13 -12.83
C ILE A 86 12.56 5.14 -13.41
N PRO A 87 12.23 4.23 -14.34
CA PRO A 87 10.88 4.15 -14.90
C PRO A 87 9.84 3.99 -13.78
N ARG A 88 8.78 4.80 -13.88
CA ARG A 88 7.63 4.75 -12.97
C ARG A 88 6.42 4.26 -13.75
N LEU A 89 5.70 3.30 -13.20
CA LEU A 89 4.38 2.90 -13.68
C LEU A 89 3.32 3.51 -12.77
N MET A 90 2.26 4.07 -13.36
CA MET A 90 1.07 4.48 -12.64
C MET A 90 -0.01 3.41 -12.81
N PHE A 91 -0.65 3.03 -11.72
CA PHE A 91 -1.86 2.23 -11.76
C PHE A 91 -3.00 3.04 -11.18
N LEU A 92 -4.10 3.10 -11.94
CA LEU A 92 -5.39 3.55 -11.45
C LEU A 92 -6.12 2.33 -10.89
N TYR A 93 -6.63 2.44 -9.66
CA TYR A 93 -7.40 1.39 -9.01
C TYR A 93 -8.76 1.92 -8.60
N VAL A 94 -9.80 1.16 -8.91
CA VAL A 94 -11.18 1.49 -8.59
C VAL A 94 -11.78 0.37 -7.76
N THR A 95 -12.21 0.70 -6.54
CA THR A 95 -12.79 -0.24 -5.59
C THR A 95 -14.02 0.32 -4.91
N ALA A 96 -14.97 -0.56 -4.59
CA ALA A 96 -16.15 -0.26 -3.81
C ALA A 96 -16.26 -1.25 -2.65
N ARG A 97 -17.21 -1.04 -1.74
CA ARG A 97 -17.44 -1.95 -0.62
C ARG A 97 -17.94 -3.31 -1.13
N PRO A 98 -17.32 -4.45 -0.71
CA PRO A 98 -17.83 -5.77 -1.07
C PRO A 98 -19.24 -6.00 -0.54
N ARG A 99 -20.05 -6.75 -1.29
CA ARG A 99 -21.45 -7.06 -0.93
C ARG A 99 -21.62 -8.56 -0.77
N PHE A 100 -22.22 -8.94 0.35
CA PHE A 100 -22.49 -10.33 0.70
C PHE A 100 -24.00 -10.54 0.86
N VAL A 101 -24.51 -11.63 0.30
CA VAL A 101 -25.89 -12.08 0.46
C VAL A 101 -25.84 -13.50 0.98
N ASN A 102 -26.44 -13.78 2.14
CA ASN A 102 -26.45 -15.10 2.78
C ASN A 102 -25.05 -15.71 2.96
N GLY A 103 -24.05 -14.89 3.27
CA GLY A 103 -22.65 -15.33 3.42
C GLY A 103 -21.90 -15.53 2.10
N VAL A 104 -22.56 -15.39 0.94
CA VAL A 104 -21.94 -15.48 -0.38
C VAL A 104 -21.57 -14.09 -0.88
N CYS A 105 -20.32 -13.91 -1.30
CA CYS A 105 -19.85 -12.67 -1.92
C CYS A 105 -20.48 -12.52 -3.31
N VAL A 106 -21.42 -11.60 -3.47
CA VAL A 106 -22.07 -11.29 -4.77
C VAL A 106 -21.25 -10.27 -5.55
N PHE A 107 -20.54 -9.40 -4.84
CA PHE A 107 -19.67 -8.40 -5.45
C PHE A 107 -18.44 -8.21 -4.57
N ASP A 108 -17.27 -8.45 -5.13
CA ASP A 108 -15.99 -8.40 -4.40
C ASP A 108 -15.41 -6.99 -4.26
N GLY A 109 -16.14 -5.98 -4.75
CA GLY A 109 -15.73 -4.58 -4.66
C GLY A 109 -14.73 -4.17 -5.74
N LYS A 110 -14.25 -5.07 -6.60
CA LYS A 110 -13.17 -4.77 -7.56
C LYS A 110 -13.76 -4.38 -8.91
N ILE A 111 -13.59 -3.11 -9.29
CA ILE A 111 -14.15 -2.58 -10.54
C ILE A 111 -13.05 -2.40 -11.60
N GLY A 112 -11.88 -1.91 -11.20
CA GLY A 112 -10.82 -1.49 -12.12
C GLY A 112 -9.47 -2.15 -11.89
N GLN A 113 -9.39 -3.34 -11.30
CA GLN A 113 -8.09 -3.96 -10.99
C GLN A 113 -7.36 -4.42 -12.27
N PRO A 114 -6.16 -3.89 -12.59
CA PRO A 114 -5.39 -4.37 -13.74
C PRO A 114 -5.00 -5.84 -13.55
N THR A 115 -5.20 -6.66 -14.57
CA THR A 115 -4.95 -8.12 -14.59
C THR A 115 -3.51 -8.50 -14.20
N LEU A 116 -2.56 -7.57 -14.39
CA LEU A 116 -1.14 -7.71 -14.01
C LEU A 116 -0.95 -8.00 -12.51
N TRP A 117 -1.88 -7.59 -11.65
CA TRP A 117 -1.81 -7.86 -10.21
C TRP A 117 -2.00 -9.35 -9.86
N LYS A 118 -2.71 -10.13 -10.69
CA LYS A 118 -2.84 -11.57 -10.46
C LYS A 118 -1.53 -12.32 -10.70
N LEU A 119 -0.70 -11.89 -11.64
CA LEU A 119 0.55 -12.57 -11.98
C LEU A 119 1.66 -12.40 -10.93
N ASN A 120 1.72 -11.26 -10.25
CA ASN A 120 2.71 -11.03 -9.17
C ASN A 120 2.35 -11.75 -7.85
N GLN A 121 1.16 -12.29 -7.70
CA GLN A 121 0.81 -13.13 -6.53
C GLN A 121 1.25 -14.59 -6.72
N PHE A 122 1.40 -15.07 -7.96
CA PHE A 122 1.89 -16.43 -8.26
C PHE A 122 3.41 -16.55 -8.30
N ASN A 123 4.15 -15.43 -8.37
CA ASN A 123 5.62 -15.43 -8.46
C ASN A 123 6.34 -14.95 -7.18
N ILE A 124 5.68 -14.97 -6.02
CA ILE A 124 6.34 -14.77 -4.73
C ILE A 124 6.18 -16.07 -3.91
N SER A 125 6.78 -17.15 -4.42
CA SER A 125 7.27 -18.23 -3.57
C SER A 125 8.76 -17.96 -3.32
N PRO A 126 9.22 -17.89 -2.06
CA PRO A 126 10.65 -17.99 -1.80
C PRO A 126 11.07 -19.45 -2.04
N GLU A 127 12.30 -19.61 -2.54
CA GLU A 127 13.06 -20.85 -2.69
C GLU A 127 12.81 -21.69 -3.96
N LYS A 128 13.85 -21.80 -4.78
CA LYS A 128 14.62 -23.06 -4.86
C LYS A 128 16.11 -22.78 -4.88
N SER A 129 16.77 -23.31 -3.87
CA SER A 129 18.20 -23.55 -3.73
C SER A 129 18.71 -24.54 -4.78
N PHE A 130 19.99 -24.35 -5.16
CA PHE A 130 20.96 -25.30 -5.72
C PHE A 130 20.60 -26.14 -6.96
N GLU A 131 21.44 -26.04 -7.98
CA GLU A 131 22.11 -27.22 -8.54
C GLU A 131 23.44 -26.82 -9.18
N SER A 132 24.51 -27.33 -8.57
CA SER A 132 25.84 -27.42 -9.15
C SER A 132 25.94 -28.70 -9.98
N SER A 133 26.43 -28.59 -11.21
CA SER A 133 27.21 -29.61 -11.91
C SER A 133 28.08 -28.89 -12.93
#